data_AF-A0A949UXC0-F1
#
_entry.id   AF-A0A949UXC0-F1
#
_cell.length_a   1.000
_cell.length_b   1.000
_cell.length_c   1.000
_cell.angle_alpha   90.00
_cell.angle_beta   90.00
_cell.angle_gamma   90.00
#
_symmetry.space_group_name_H-M   'P 1'
#
loop_
_entity.id
_entity.type
_entity.pdbx_description
1 polymer ?
#
loop_
_entity_poly.entity_id
_entity_poly.type
_entity_poly.pdbx_seq_one_letter_code
_entity_poly.pdbx_strand_id
1 'polypeptide(L)'
;MPPSESLRQVNFGQLLRASEGLTQWRPMALGFLTWVAAGLLLVAGGFLAGSLGGVTGVILGGLTGLVALVLMAAGLSGVGILLMDKAKNIPPRSMMDALLAGLWCIPKFLGFYLVVLVVLLGLALVGAIGYFLCKIPGIGPLFLFLLHPVLVVVAAAVLTALLWVGVPLFTPAVWEGRRFKEALSLVLAVARTRLVPTVALFLALYVVVSIIGMVVFGALLPGYAFMTGIATSVIGPQALAGGVGALSAMMQGYGGGAGGLVAAGALATLLIFGLAITLMMQVALMGVNLVYLSATDGLDISASENALNAGLDEVKRRAREAQEKARLAAEQAQEKARQVAEEAKERARQRAAEQAAAQAAAAQQAAQAQAAADALAAERAAEQLAAEQAAAEPSAREQAAQEADQPAFLDDPAPSADLPTRFTLPPASAEAATCPQCQHKVGDADVFCGECGHRLKD
;
A
#
# COMPACT_ATOMS: atom_id res chain seq x y z
N MET A 1 15.20 0.19 45.55
CA MET A 1 13.83 0.38 46.06
C MET A 1 13.20 -1.00 46.21
N PRO A 2 12.50 -1.29 47.32
CA PRO A 2 11.81 -2.58 47.50
C PRO A 2 10.57 -2.65 46.59
N PRO A 3 10.23 -3.82 46.01
CA PRO A 3 9.11 -3.93 45.07
C PRO A 3 7.73 -3.73 45.72
N SER A 4 7.62 -3.87 47.04
CA SER A 4 6.37 -3.81 47.82
C SER A 4 5.75 -2.42 47.98
N GLU A 5 6.51 -1.33 47.75
CA GLU A 5 5.96 0.03 47.83
C GLU A 5 5.18 0.43 46.58
N SER A 6 5.66 0.02 45.40
CA SER A 6 5.09 0.44 44.10
C SER A 6 3.62 0.04 43.90
N LEU A 7 3.20 -1.08 44.49
CA LEU A 7 1.82 -1.59 44.42
C LEU A 7 0.88 -0.96 45.47
N ARG A 8 1.42 -0.27 46.50
CA ARG A 8 0.62 0.32 47.59
C ARG A 8 -0.11 1.61 47.18
N GLN A 9 0.15 2.15 45.99
CA GLN A 9 -0.46 3.39 45.48
C GLN A 9 -1.43 3.20 44.30
N VAL A 10 -1.95 1.99 44.05
CA VAL A 10 -3.20 1.85 43.28
C VAL A 10 -4.35 2.40 44.12
N ASN A 11 -4.60 3.71 44.00
CA ASN A 11 -5.56 4.42 44.82
C ASN A 11 -6.98 4.09 44.36
N PHE A 12 -7.56 3.01 44.90
CA PHE A 12 -8.92 2.57 44.59
C PHE A 12 -9.98 3.67 44.82
N GLY A 13 -9.72 4.66 45.69
CA GLY A 13 -10.56 5.85 45.81
C GLY A 13 -10.66 6.64 44.50
N GLN A 14 -9.56 6.81 43.76
CA GLN A 14 -9.58 7.45 42.43
C GLN A 14 -10.36 6.63 41.39
N LEU A 15 -10.30 5.29 41.47
CA LEU A 15 -11.10 4.43 40.58
C LEU A 15 -12.60 4.48 40.92
N LEU A 16 -12.96 4.54 42.21
CA LEU A 16 -14.35 4.74 42.65
C LEU A 16 -14.89 6.11 42.21
N ARG A 17 -14.05 7.16 42.15
CA ARG A 17 -14.42 8.47 41.58
C ARG A 17 -14.81 8.42 40.09
N ALA A 18 -14.47 7.36 39.34
CA ALA A 18 -15.00 7.17 37.98
C ALA A 18 -16.54 7.08 37.97
N SER A 19 -17.15 6.55 39.03
CA SER A 19 -18.61 6.50 39.19
C SER A 19 -19.26 7.88 39.36
N GLU A 20 -18.51 8.92 39.75
CA GLU A 20 -19.03 10.31 39.77
C GLU A 20 -19.58 10.71 38.40
N GLY A 21 -19.03 10.18 37.30
CA GLY A 21 -19.50 10.45 35.94
C GLY A 21 -21.01 10.21 35.74
N LEU A 22 -21.58 9.18 36.38
CA LEU A 22 -23.02 8.87 36.30
C LEU A 22 -23.92 9.93 36.97
N THR A 23 -23.35 10.73 37.88
CA THR A 23 -24.09 11.83 38.57
C THR A 23 -24.09 13.14 37.77
N GLN A 24 -23.30 13.24 36.70
CA GLN A 24 -23.08 14.49 35.98
C GLN A 24 -24.06 14.64 34.81
N TRP A 25 -25.23 15.24 35.09
CA TRP A 25 -26.29 15.38 34.09
C TRP A 25 -25.88 16.16 32.82
N ARG A 26 -24.94 17.12 32.91
CA ARG A 26 -24.45 17.90 31.75
C ARG A 26 -23.71 17.02 30.72
N PRO A 27 -22.65 16.28 31.08
CA PRO A 27 -22.07 15.21 30.24
C PRO A 27 -23.13 14.23 29.70
N MET A 28 -24.03 13.74 30.54
CA MET A 28 -25.05 12.77 30.14
C MET A 28 -25.97 13.33 29.05
N ALA A 29 -26.50 14.54 29.25
CA ALA A 29 -27.35 15.21 28.28
C ALA A 29 -26.60 15.55 26.98
N LEU A 30 -25.34 15.98 27.05
CA LEU A 30 -24.56 16.28 25.86
C LEU A 30 -24.27 15.03 25.03
N GLY A 31 -23.86 13.93 25.68
CA GLY A 31 -23.62 12.65 25.02
C GLY A 31 -24.89 12.08 24.40
N PHE A 32 -26.01 12.10 25.14
CA PHE A 32 -27.29 11.61 24.64
C PHE A 32 -27.78 12.46 23.46
N LEU A 33 -27.85 13.79 23.59
CA LEU A 33 -28.33 14.67 22.52
C LEU A 33 -27.47 14.58 21.25
N THR A 34 -26.15 14.46 21.37
CA THR A 34 -25.27 14.28 20.21
C THR A 34 -25.42 12.90 19.56
N TRP A 35 -25.68 11.84 20.35
CA TRP A 35 -26.02 10.52 19.83
C TRP A 35 -27.38 10.51 19.11
N VAL A 36 -28.42 11.15 19.67
CA VAL A 36 -29.74 11.28 19.03
C VAL A 36 -29.63 12.06 17.72
N ALA A 37 -28.95 13.21 17.72
CA ALA A 37 -28.79 14.04 16.53
C ALA A 37 -27.98 13.33 15.43
N ALA A 38 -26.92 12.60 15.78
CA ALA A 38 -26.17 11.79 14.82
C ALA A 38 -27.00 10.61 14.27
N GLY A 39 -27.78 9.92 15.11
CA GLY A 39 -28.69 8.87 14.67
C GLY A 39 -29.77 9.38 13.70
N LEU A 40 -30.36 10.54 13.98
CA LEU A 40 -31.32 11.18 13.08
C LEU A 40 -30.68 11.62 11.76
N LEU A 41 -29.45 12.16 11.79
CA LEU A 41 -28.69 12.50 10.57
C LEU A 41 -28.39 11.27 9.71
N LEU A 42 -28.04 10.13 10.33
CA LEU A 42 -27.78 8.87 9.61
C LEU A 42 -29.06 8.27 8.99
N VAL A 43 -30.20 8.33 9.70
CA VAL A 43 -31.49 7.89 9.16
C VAL A 43 -31.97 8.79 8.02
N ALA A 44 -31.86 10.11 8.18
CA ALA A 44 -32.15 11.06 7.10
C ALA A 44 -31.21 10.86 5.89
N GLY A 45 -29.92 10.60 6.15
CA GLY A 45 -28.92 10.27 5.13
C GLY A 45 -29.23 9.02 4.33
N GLY A 46 -29.58 7.92 5.01
CA GLY A 46 -30.00 6.67 4.37
C GLY A 46 -31.29 6.83 3.56
N PHE A 47 -32.26 7.60 4.06
CA PHE A 47 -33.49 7.92 3.32
C PHE A 47 -33.21 8.76 2.05
N LEU A 48 -32.36 9.80 2.15
CA LEU A 48 -31.95 10.62 1.01
C LEU A 48 -31.15 9.81 -0.02
N ALA A 49 -30.26 8.92 0.43
CA ALA A 49 -29.51 8.03 -0.45
C ALA A 49 -30.42 7.06 -1.21
N GLY A 50 -31.38 6.43 -0.51
CA GLY A 50 -32.33 5.48 -1.10
C GLY A 50 -33.37 6.12 -2.02
N SER A 51 -33.82 7.34 -1.73
CA SER A 51 -34.85 8.04 -2.52
C SER A 51 -34.32 8.73 -3.78
N LEU A 52 -33.07 9.19 -3.78
CA LEU A 52 -32.44 9.77 -4.97
C LEU A 52 -31.75 8.72 -5.86
N GLY A 53 -31.20 7.67 -5.25
CA GLY A 53 -30.51 6.59 -5.95
C GLY A 53 -29.22 7.01 -6.67
N GLY A 54 -28.58 6.03 -7.32
CA GLY A 54 -27.37 6.22 -8.12
C GLY A 54 -26.22 6.91 -7.39
N VAL A 55 -25.33 7.55 -8.16
CA VAL A 55 -24.15 8.27 -7.62
C VAL A 55 -24.57 9.44 -6.73
N THR A 56 -25.63 10.16 -7.07
CA THR A 56 -26.13 11.31 -6.30
C THR A 56 -26.57 10.91 -4.89
N GLY A 57 -27.32 9.81 -4.76
CA GLY A 57 -27.73 9.25 -3.48
C GLY A 57 -26.52 8.81 -2.62
N VAL A 58 -25.54 8.15 -3.24
CA VAL A 58 -24.29 7.74 -2.55
C VAL A 58 -23.50 8.94 -2.05
N ILE A 59 -23.35 10.01 -2.83
CA ILE A 59 -22.64 11.24 -2.42
C ILE A 59 -23.38 11.92 -1.26
N LEU A 60 -24.70 12.09 -1.35
CA LEU A 60 -25.46 12.78 -0.31
C LEU A 60 -25.53 11.96 1.00
N GLY A 61 -25.70 10.64 0.89
CA GLY A 61 -25.57 9.71 2.01
C GLY A 61 -24.18 9.78 2.67
N GLY A 62 -23.11 9.77 1.88
CA GLY A 62 -21.74 9.92 2.38
C GLY A 62 -21.49 11.25 3.10
N LEU A 63 -22.00 12.36 2.57
CA LEU A 63 -21.90 13.68 3.20
C LEU A 63 -22.66 13.76 4.53
N THR A 64 -23.91 13.28 4.58
CA THR A 64 -24.68 13.23 5.85
C THR A 64 -24.05 12.32 6.89
N GLY A 65 -23.49 11.16 6.47
CA GLY A 65 -22.72 10.27 7.35
C GLY A 65 -21.44 10.91 7.88
N LEU A 66 -20.72 11.69 7.06
CA LEU A 66 -19.56 12.47 7.50
C LEU A 66 -19.95 13.54 8.53
N VAL A 67 -21.04 14.26 8.32
CA VAL A 67 -21.56 15.25 9.29
C VAL A 67 -21.97 14.59 10.61
N ALA A 68 -22.63 13.42 10.55
CA ALA A 68 -22.96 12.65 11.74
C ALA A 68 -21.70 12.17 12.50
N LEU A 69 -20.69 11.68 11.80
CA LEU A 69 -19.41 11.24 12.39
C LEU A 69 -18.65 12.41 13.05
N VAL A 70 -18.62 13.59 12.40
CA VAL A 70 -18.05 14.82 12.97
C VAL A 70 -18.82 15.23 14.23
N LEU A 71 -20.16 15.16 14.22
CA LEU A 71 -20.99 15.48 15.38
C LEU A 71 -20.78 14.49 16.55
N MET A 72 -20.63 13.19 16.27
CA MET A 72 -20.29 12.18 17.28
C MET A 72 -18.91 12.42 17.89
N ALA A 73 -17.89 12.72 17.06
CA ALA A 73 -16.54 12.99 17.53
C ALA A 73 -16.44 14.29 18.36
N ALA A 74 -17.17 15.34 17.95
CA ALA A 74 -17.29 16.58 18.71
C ALA A 74 -18.05 16.37 20.03
N GLY A 75 -19.16 15.61 20.00
CA GLY A 75 -19.96 15.27 21.17
C GLY A 75 -19.19 14.46 22.21
N LEU A 76 -18.56 13.36 21.79
CA LEU A 76 -17.69 12.53 22.63
C LEU A 76 -16.56 13.36 23.26
N SER A 77 -15.96 14.26 22.48
CA SER A 77 -14.91 15.16 22.97
C SER A 77 -15.44 16.20 23.96
N GLY A 78 -16.63 16.77 23.73
CA GLY A 78 -17.26 17.70 24.65
C GLY A 78 -17.67 17.05 25.98
N VAL A 79 -18.16 15.82 25.94
CA VAL A 79 -18.39 14.97 27.13
C VAL A 79 -17.07 14.74 27.87
N GLY A 80 -16.00 14.36 27.16
CA GLY A 80 -14.67 14.19 27.72
C GLY A 80 -14.11 15.45 28.38
N ILE A 81 -14.29 16.63 27.77
CA ILE A 81 -13.91 17.95 28.31
C ILE A 81 -14.68 18.27 29.59
N LEU A 82 -16.01 18.11 29.62
CA LEU A 82 -16.81 18.37 30.82
C LEU A 82 -16.44 17.43 31.97
N LEU A 83 -16.12 16.16 31.66
CA LEU A 83 -15.62 15.20 32.65
C LEU A 83 -14.17 15.49 33.07
N MET A 84 -13.36 16.13 32.23
CA MET A 84 -11.98 16.54 32.55
C MET A 84 -11.96 17.78 33.45
N ASP A 85 -12.83 18.76 33.17
CA ASP A 85 -13.11 19.90 34.06
C ASP A 85 -13.53 19.39 35.46
N LYS A 86 -14.46 18.42 35.50
CA LYS A 86 -14.91 17.78 36.74
C LYS A 86 -13.83 16.93 37.43
N ALA A 87 -13.00 16.18 36.70
CA ALA A 87 -11.89 15.41 37.27
C ALA A 87 -10.87 16.32 37.97
N LYS A 88 -10.59 17.49 37.37
CA LYS A 88 -9.77 18.58 37.92
C LYS A 88 -10.45 19.40 39.04
N ASN A 89 -11.74 19.17 39.31
CA ASN A 89 -12.56 19.96 40.23
C ASN A 89 -12.64 21.48 39.88
N ILE A 90 -12.58 21.85 38.59
CA ILE A 90 -12.81 23.22 38.12
C ILE A 90 -14.29 23.41 37.68
N PRO A 91 -14.83 24.64 37.68
CA PRO A 91 -16.23 24.88 37.29
C PRO A 91 -16.50 24.42 35.85
N PRO A 92 -17.54 23.61 35.60
CA PRO A 92 -17.78 23.02 34.29
C PRO A 92 -18.31 24.06 33.29
N ARG A 93 -17.73 24.05 32.08
CA ARG A 93 -18.15 24.85 30.92
C ARG A 93 -19.62 24.66 30.56
N SER A 94 -20.18 25.56 29.74
CA SER A 94 -21.50 25.31 29.15
C SER A 94 -21.43 24.13 28.16
N MET A 95 -22.57 23.50 27.89
CA MET A 95 -22.62 22.37 26.96
C MET A 95 -22.29 22.79 25.51
N MET A 96 -22.57 24.04 25.14
CA MET A 96 -22.23 24.58 23.82
C MET A 96 -20.73 24.84 23.69
N ASP A 97 -20.11 25.47 24.70
CA ASP A 97 -18.65 25.70 24.71
C ASP A 97 -17.89 24.37 24.69
N ALA A 98 -18.38 23.36 25.40
CA ALA A 98 -17.81 22.02 25.40
C ALA A 98 -17.93 21.33 24.03
N LEU A 99 -19.08 21.45 23.35
CA LEU A 99 -19.28 20.89 22.01
C LEU A 99 -18.39 21.58 20.97
N LEU A 100 -18.29 22.92 21.01
CA LEU A 100 -17.42 23.70 20.14
C LEU A 100 -15.93 23.41 20.42
N ALA A 101 -15.52 23.31 21.68
CA ALA A 101 -14.17 22.88 22.04
C ALA A 101 -13.88 21.45 21.57
N GLY A 102 -14.86 20.55 21.65
CA GLY A 102 -14.78 19.19 21.13
C GLY A 102 -14.59 19.13 19.61
N LEU A 103 -15.26 20.01 18.86
CA LEU A 103 -15.04 20.18 17.42
C LEU A 103 -13.59 20.62 17.13
N TRP A 104 -13.03 21.54 17.92
CA TRP A 104 -11.62 21.96 17.87
C TRP A 104 -10.60 20.91 18.37
N CYS A 105 -11.06 19.77 18.91
CA CYS A 105 -10.21 18.62 19.18
C CYS A 105 -10.03 17.71 17.96
N ILE A 106 -11.00 17.66 17.02
CA ILE A 106 -10.99 16.73 15.88
C ILE A 106 -9.70 16.83 15.04
N PRO A 107 -9.16 18.01 14.67
CA PRO A 107 -7.90 18.08 13.91
C PRO A 107 -6.70 17.50 14.67
N LYS A 108 -6.68 17.58 16.00
CA LYS A 108 -5.62 16.99 16.83
C LYS A 108 -5.73 15.47 16.86
N PHE A 109 -6.95 14.94 16.96
CA PHE A 109 -7.21 13.50 16.87
C PHE A 109 -6.86 12.94 15.49
N LEU A 110 -7.25 13.63 14.40
CA LEU A 110 -6.92 13.23 13.04
C LEU A 110 -5.39 13.20 12.83
N GLY A 111 -4.67 14.23 13.29
CA GLY A 111 -3.21 14.24 13.27
C GLY A 111 -2.57 13.10 14.06
N PHE A 112 -3.17 12.71 15.19
CA PHE A 112 -2.70 11.58 16.00
C PHE A 112 -2.95 10.24 15.31
N TYR A 113 -4.15 10.01 14.78
CA TYR A 113 -4.46 8.79 14.02
C TYR A 113 -3.62 8.68 12.73
N LEU A 114 -3.23 9.79 12.10
CA LEU A 114 -2.26 9.79 11.01
C LEU A 114 -0.85 9.38 11.48
N VAL A 115 -0.39 9.86 12.64
CA VAL A 115 0.89 9.40 13.24
C VAL A 115 0.83 7.91 13.59
N VAL A 116 -0.27 7.44 14.18
CA VAL A 116 -0.50 6.01 14.45
C VAL A 116 -0.47 5.19 13.16
N LEU A 117 -1.16 5.64 12.11
CA LEU A 117 -1.16 5.00 10.79
C LEU A 117 0.26 4.92 10.20
N VAL A 118 1.05 5.99 10.26
CA VAL A 118 2.44 5.99 9.79
C VAL A 118 3.32 5.02 10.59
N VAL A 119 3.14 4.90 11.91
CA VAL A 119 3.84 3.92 12.74
C VAL A 119 3.46 2.49 12.37
N LEU A 120 2.17 2.21 12.15
CA LEU A 120 1.67 0.89 11.74
C LEU A 120 2.12 0.52 10.33
N LEU A 121 2.13 1.46 9.38
CA LEU A 121 2.67 1.28 8.03
C LEU A 121 4.19 1.04 8.06
N GLY A 122 4.94 1.75 8.91
CA GLY A 122 6.36 1.51 9.11
C GLY A 122 6.66 0.12 9.66
N LEU A 123 5.90 -0.32 10.67
CA LEU A 123 5.97 -1.68 11.22
C LEU A 123 5.63 -2.74 10.17
N ALA A 124 4.56 -2.54 9.39
CA ALA A 124 4.16 -3.44 8.31
C ALA A 124 5.21 -3.51 7.19
N LEU A 125 5.84 -2.38 6.84
CA LEU A 125 6.91 -2.31 5.84
C LEU A 125 8.18 -3.04 6.32
N VAL A 126 8.60 -2.84 7.57
CA VAL A 126 9.72 -3.60 8.17
C VAL A 126 9.43 -5.09 8.19
N GLY A 127 8.20 -5.49 8.55
CA GLY A 127 7.76 -6.88 8.48
C GLY A 127 7.79 -7.45 7.06
N ALA A 128 7.24 -6.73 6.08
CA ALA A 128 7.20 -7.14 4.68
C ALA A 128 8.60 -7.30 4.07
N ILE A 129 9.51 -6.35 4.31
CA ILE A 129 10.92 -6.44 3.88
C ILE A 129 11.59 -7.65 4.54
N GLY A 130 11.39 -7.86 5.84
CA GLY A 130 11.92 -9.00 6.56
C GLY A 130 11.43 -10.35 6.01
N TYR A 131 10.12 -10.51 5.81
CA TYR A 131 9.55 -11.73 5.22
C TYR A 131 9.91 -11.92 3.75
N PHE A 132 10.21 -10.85 3.00
CA PHE A 132 10.75 -10.97 1.64
C PHE A 132 12.16 -11.59 1.65
N LEU A 133 13.01 -11.26 2.61
CA LEU A 133 14.32 -11.91 2.80
C LEU A 133 14.18 -13.39 3.19
N CYS A 134 13.10 -13.81 3.86
CA CYS A 134 12.79 -15.22 4.10
C CYS A 134 12.52 -16.02 2.80
N LYS A 135 12.40 -15.38 1.63
CA LYS A 135 12.20 -16.06 0.33
C LYS A 135 13.50 -16.62 -0.26
N ILE A 136 14.67 -16.31 0.31
CA ILE A 136 15.97 -16.81 -0.15
C ILE A 136 16.06 -18.35 0.09
N PRO A 137 16.32 -19.17 -0.94
CA PRO A 137 16.39 -20.62 -0.79
C PRO A 137 17.53 -21.05 0.16
N GLY A 138 17.32 -22.16 0.88
CA GLY A 138 18.26 -22.68 1.89
C GLY A 138 18.22 -21.92 3.22
N ILE A 139 18.44 -20.60 3.20
CA ILE A 139 18.54 -19.76 4.42
C ILE A 139 17.15 -19.34 4.95
N GLY A 140 16.17 -19.17 4.05
CA GLY A 140 14.83 -18.65 4.34
C GLY A 140 14.13 -19.22 5.57
N PRO A 141 14.05 -20.56 5.77
CA PRO A 141 13.41 -21.17 6.93
C PRO A 141 14.10 -20.81 8.26
N LEU A 142 15.44 -20.78 8.29
CA LEU A 142 16.21 -20.42 9.48
C LEU A 142 16.02 -18.93 9.82
N PHE A 143 16.01 -18.07 8.79
CA PHE A 143 15.76 -16.64 8.98
C PHE A 143 14.33 -16.38 9.47
N LEU A 144 13.32 -17.08 8.92
CA LEU A 144 11.92 -16.98 9.34
C LEU A 144 11.72 -17.41 10.81
N PHE A 145 12.37 -18.50 11.23
CA PHE A 145 12.30 -19.01 12.60
C PHE A 145 12.76 -17.99 13.66
N LEU A 146 13.77 -17.18 13.35
CA LEU A 146 14.27 -16.11 14.23
C LEU A 146 13.52 -14.79 14.04
N LEU A 147 13.24 -14.40 12.80
CA LEU A 147 12.66 -13.11 12.47
C LEU A 147 11.17 -13.01 12.87
N HIS A 148 10.38 -14.05 12.62
CA HIS A 148 8.94 -14.01 12.89
C HIS A 148 8.61 -13.74 14.37
N PRO A 149 9.18 -14.45 15.37
CA PRO A 149 8.90 -14.15 16.78
C PRO A 149 9.42 -12.76 17.18
N VAL A 150 10.55 -12.29 16.65
CA VAL A 150 11.04 -10.92 16.92
C VAL A 150 10.08 -9.86 16.37
N LEU A 151 9.61 -10.01 15.14
CA LEU A 151 8.60 -9.11 14.55
C LEU A 151 7.28 -9.14 15.32
N VAL A 152 6.82 -10.32 15.76
CA VAL A 152 5.60 -10.47 16.57
C VAL A 152 5.75 -9.80 17.94
N VAL A 153 6.90 -9.96 18.63
CA VAL A 153 7.17 -9.30 19.92
C VAL A 153 7.25 -7.78 19.76
N VAL A 154 7.93 -7.28 18.72
CA VAL A 154 7.99 -5.83 18.42
C VAL A 154 6.59 -5.30 18.09
N ALA A 155 5.81 -6.00 17.26
CA ALA A 155 4.45 -5.60 16.93
C ALA A 155 3.53 -5.60 18.15
N ALA A 156 3.59 -6.64 19.00
CA ALA A 156 2.81 -6.72 20.23
C ALA A 156 3.19 -5.61 21.22
N ALA A 157 4.48 -5.28 21.37
CA ALA A 157 4.93 -4.17 22.21
C ALA A 157 4.45 -2.81 21.69
N VAL A 158 4.57 -2.56 20.38
CA VAL A 158 4.10 -1.32 19.73
C VAL A 158 2.58 -1.18 19.82
N LEU A 159 1.82 -2.23 19.51
CA LEU A 159 0.36 -2.23 19.62
C LEU A 159 -0.11 -2.06 21.07
N THR A 160 0.56 -2.71 22.03
CA THR A 160 0.23 -2.53 23.46
C THR A 160 0.48 -1.08 23.88
N ALA A 161 1.65 -0.50 23.56
CA ALA A 161 1.96 0.88 23.88
C ALA A 161 0.98 1.87 23.21
N LEU A 162 0.58 1.65 21.96
CA LEU A 162 -0.38 2.50 21.26
C LEU A 162 -1.81 2.37 21.80
N LEU A 163 -2.30 1.15 22.04
CA LEU A 163 -3.71 0.91 22.40
C LEU A 163 -3.98 1.09 23.90
N TRP A 164 -3.06 0.71 24.78
CA TRP A 164 -3.26 0.81 26.24
C TRP A 164 -2.76 2.12 26.85
N VAL A 165 -1.81 2.80 26.21
CA VAL A 165 -1.19 4.03 26.76
C VAL A 165 -1.35 5.21 25.80
N GLY A 166 -1.11 5.00 24.50
CA GLY A 166 -1.20 6.02 23.45
C GLY A 166 -2.58 6.66 23.33
N VAL A 167 -3.56 5.92 22.81
CA VAL A 167 -4.94 6.40 22.63
C VAL A 167 -5.56 6.88 23.95
N PRO A 168 -5.45 6.15 25.08
CA PRO A 168 -6.12 6.55 26.32
C PRO A 168 -5.53 7.79 27.01
N LEU A 169 -4.23 8.08 26.88
CA LEU A 169 -3.63 9.30 27.46
C LEU A 169 -3.64 10.50 26.52
N PHE A 170 -3.48 10.29 25.20
CA PHE A 170 -3.53 11.39 24.24
C PHE A 170 -4.89 12.09 24.26
N THR A 171 -5.95 11.34 24.54
CA THR A 171 -7.34 11.82 24.53
C THR A 171 -7.61 12.86 25.62
N PRO A 172 -7.35 12.62 26.92
CA PRO A 172 -7.38 13.67 27.95
C PRO A 172 -6.35 14.78 27.76
N ALA A 173 -5.17 14.51 27.19
CA ALA A 173 -4.19 15.56 26.89
C ALA A 173 -4.74 16.60 25.91
N VAL A 174 -5.51 16.15 24.92
CA VAL A 174 -6.23 17.01 23.96
C VAL A 174 -7.39 17.75 24.62
N TRP A 175 -8.13 17.12 25.54
CA TRP A 175 -9.24 17.76 26.28
C TRP A 175 -8.77 18.76 27.35
N GLU A 176 -7.58 18.54 27.93
CA GLU A 176 -6.87 19.50 28.76
C GLU A 176 -6.48 20.78 27.99
N GLY A 177 -6.43 20.71 26.65
CA GLY A 177 -6.10 21.83 25.77
C GLY A 177 -4.63 21.94 25.40
N ARG A 178 -3.82 20.91 25.66
CA ARG A 178 -2.40 20.89 25.28
C ARG A 178 -2.20 21.00 23.77
N ARG A 179 -1.04 21.53 23.36
CA ARG A 179 -0.62 21.49 21.96
C ARG A 179 -0.31 20.05 21.54
N PHE A 180 -0.37 19.78 20.24
CA PHE A 180 -0.16 18.45 19.68
C PHE A 180 1.20 17.83 20.09
N LYS A 181 2.27 18.64 20.08
CA LYS A 181 3.61 18.20 20.51
C LYS A 181 3.67 17.89 22.01
N GLU A 182 3.14 18.78 22.85
CA GLU A 182 3.08 18.63 24.31
C GLU A 182 2.30 17.36 24.72
N ALA A 183 1.20 17.08 24.04
CA ALA A 183 0.41 15.85 24.24
C ALA A 183 1.21 14.60 23.81
N LEU A 184 1.88 14.64 22.64
CA LEU A 184 2.66 13.51 22.14
C LEU A 184 3.93 13.25 22.98
N SER A 185 4.62 14.29 23.45
CA SER A 185 5.81 14.16 24.28
C SER A 185 5.48 13.58 25.67
N LEU A 186 4.38 14.05 26.28
CA LEU A 186 3.81 13.50 27.51
C LEU A 186 3.46 12.01 27.35
N VAL A 187 2.75 11.65 26.29
CA VAL A 187 2.36 10.25 26.01
C VAL A 187 3.59 9.36 25.83
N LEU A 188 4.60 9.83 25.09
CA LEU A 188 5.87 9.11 24.89
C LEU A 188 6.71 9.03 26.17
N ALA A 189 6.66 10.04 27.04
CA ALA A 189 7.31 10.01 28.34
C ALA A 189 6.66 8.96 29.26
N VAL A 190 5.34 8.98 29.43
CA VAL A 190 4.60 7.98 30.22
C VAL A 190 4.82 6.56 29.67
N ALA A 191 4.74 6.37 28.35
CA ALA A 191 4.97 5.07 27.70
C ALA A 191 6.41 4.54 27.85
N ARG A 192 7.39 5.38 28.21
CA ARG A 192 8.79 4.98 28.46
C ARG A 192 9.13 4.86 29.95
N THR A 193 8.57 5.69 30.82
CA THR A 193 8.95 5.77 32.25
C THR A 193 7.94 5.14 33.20
N ARG A 194 6.67 5.06 32.81
CA ARG A 194 5.54 4.69 33.70
C ARG A 194 4.56 3.70 33.04
N LEU A 195 4.98 2.96 32.01
CA LEU A 195 4.10 2.05 31.27
C LEU A 195 3.41 1.02 32.18
N VAL A 196 4.17 0.30 33.01
CA VAL A 196 3.62 -0.76 33.89
C VAL A 196 2.54 -0.23 34.86
N PRO A 197 2.78 0.80 35.71
CA PRO A 197 1.75 1.33 36.59
C PRO A 197 0.57 1.95 35.83
N THR A 198 0.81 2.60 34.69
CA THR A 198 -0.26 3.17 33.86
C THR A 198 -1.18 2.09 33.28
N VAL A 199 -0.61 1.01 32.75
CA VAL A 199 -1.36 -0.14 32.24
C VAL A 199 -2.12 -0.84 33.38
N ALA A 200 -1.54 -0.95 34.57
CA ALA A 200 -2.23 -1.49 35.74
C ALA A 200 -3.44 -0.63 36.17
N LEU A 201 -3.33 0.70 36.14
CA LEU A 201 -4.45 1.61 36.39
C LEU A 201 -5.55 1.50 35.33
N PHE A 202 -5.20 1.41 34.03
CA PHE A 202 -6.19 1.17 32.98
C PHE A 202 -6.83 -0.22 33.08
N LEU A 203 -6.08 -1.26 33.43
CA LEU A 203 -6.64 -2.60 33.66
C LEU A 203 -7.66 -2.60 34.81
N ALA A 204 -7.33 -1.96 35.94
CA ALA A 204 -8.24 -1.83 37.07
C ALA A 204 -9.49 -1.01 36.71
N LEU A 205 -9.34 0.07 35.93
CA LEU A 205 -10.48 0.83 35.39
C LEU A 205 -11.35 -0.02 34.46
N TYR A 206 -10.75 -0.78 33.54
CA TYR A 206 -11.49 -1.62 32.61
C TYR A 206 -12.24 -2.76 33.33
N VAL A 207 -11.72 -3.27 34.45
CA VAL A 207 -12.48 -4.20 35.32
C VAL A 207 -13.72 -3.51 35.91
N VAL A 208 -13.58 -2.31 36.48
CA VAL A 208 -14.72 -1.55 37.04
C VAL A 208 -15.75 -1.21 35.95
N VAL A 209 -15.30 -0.71 34.80
CA VAL A 209 -16.17 -0.41 33.64
C VAL A 209 -16.85 -1.68 33.10
N SER A 210 -16.16 -2.82 33.07
CA SER A 210 -16.75 -4.10 32.62
C SER A 210 -17.78 -4.63 33.61
N ILE A 211 -17.59 -4.48 34.92
CA ILE A 211 -18.59 -4.85 35.94
C ILE A 211 -19.84 -3.98 35.79
N ILE A 212 -19.69 -2.66 35.66
CA ILE A 212 -20.81 -1.74 35.44
C ILE A 212 -21.51 -2.04 34.11
N GLY A 213 -20.75 -2.31 33.04
CA GLY A 213 -21.26 -2.74 31.74
C GLY A 213 -22.03 -4.06 31.83
N MET A 214 -21.53 -5.05 32.56
CA MET A 214 -22.20 -6.33 32.79
C MET A 214 -23.53 -6.15 33.54
N VAL A 215 -23.61 -5.26 34.53
CA VAL A 215 -24.88 -4.94 35.22
C VAL A 215 -25.86 -4.23 34.28
N VAL A 216 -25.41 -3.20 33.56
CA VAL A 216 -26.25 -2.42 32.63
C VAL A 216 -26.76 -3.29 31.48
N PHE A 217 -25.86 -3.94 30.73
CA PHE A 217 -26.23 -4.77 29.58
C PHE A 217 -26.84 -6.11 29.99
N GLY A 218 -26.48 -6.67 31.15
CA GLY A 218 -27.09 -7.88 31.69
C GLY A 218 -28.56 -7.71 32.10
N ALA A 219 -28.98 -6.50 32.49
CA ALA A 219 -30.39 -6.16 32.65
C ALA A 219 -31.04 -5.73 31.32
N LEU A 220 -30.32 -4.94 30.51
CA LEU A 220 -30.87 -4.35 29.28
C LEU A 220 -31.13 -5.39 28.18
N LEU A 221 -30.21 -6.32 27.94
CA LEU A 221 -30.31 -7.27 26.84
C LEU A 221 -31.51 -8.24 27.01
N PRO A 222 -31.76 -8.86 28.18
CA PRO A 222 -32.96 -9.67 28.38
C PRO A 222 -34.25 -8.84 28.31
N GLY A 223 -34.28 -7.64 28.90
CA GLY A 223 -35.45 -6.76 28.85
C GLY A 223 -35.79 -6.31 27.42
N TYR A 224 -34.77 -5.92 26.65
CA TYR A 224 -34.91 -5.59 25.23
C TYR A 224 -35.36 -6.81 24.42
N ALA A 225 -34.76 -7.99 24.62
CA ALA A 225 -35.13 -9.21 23.90
C ALA A 225 -36.58 -9.65 24.20
N PHE A 226 -37.01 -9.58 25.46
CA PHE A 226 -38.38 -9.91 25.88
C PHE A 226 -39.41 -8.97 25.24
N MET A 227 -39.22 -7.66 25.36
CA MET A 227 -40.11 -6.67 24.73
C MET A 227 -40.08 -6.74 23.20
N THR A 228 -38.91 -7.03 22.61
CA THR A 228 -38.76 -7.26 21.17
C THR A 228 -39.54 -8.48 20.71
N GLY A 229 -39.53 -9.58 21.48
CA GLY A 229 -40.31 -10.78 21.19
C GLY A 229 -41.81 -10.53 21.20
N ILE A 230 -42.32 -9.78 22.18
CA ILE A 230 -43.76 -9.40 22.24
C ILE A 230 -44.14 -8.47 21.08
N ALA A 231 -43.33 -7.46 20.80
CA ALA A 231 -43.60 -6.57 19.66
C ALA A 231 -43.52 -7.31 18.31
N THR A 232 -42.63 -8.30 18.19
CA THR A 232 -42.51 -9.18 17.01
C THR A 232 -43.76 -10.05 16.79
N SER A 233 -44.37 -10.59 17.86
CA SER A 233 -45.58 -11.42 17.74
C SER A 233 -46.86 -10.60 17.54
N VAL A 234 -46.91 -9.35 17.99
CA VAL A 234 -48.09 -8.46 17.86
C VAL A 234 -48.06 -7.63 16.58
N ILE A 235 -46.91 -7.08 16.19
CA ILE A 235 -46.75 -6.12 15.07
C ILE A 235 -46.14 -6.80 13.82
N GLY A 236 -45.63 -8.02 13.97
CA GLY A 236 -45.07 -8.84 12.90
C GLY A 236 -43.53 -8.80 12.84
N PRO A 237 -42.86 -9.87 12.34
CA PRO A 237 -41.40 -10.00 12.35
C PRO A 237 -40.62 -8.86 11.68
N GLN A 238 -41.21 -8.26 10.64
CA GLN A 238 -40.58 -7.20 9.86
C GLN A 238 -40.55 -5.87 10.62
N ALA A 239 -41.55 -5.58 11.45
CA ALA A 239 -41.72 -4.29 12.13
C ALA A 239 -40.62 -4.03 13.18
N LEU A 240 -40.02 -5.08 13.75
CA LEU A 240 -38.98 -4.99 14.77
C LEU A 240 -37.85 -5.98 14.53
N ALA A 241 -37.40 -6.10 13.27
CA ALA A 241 -36.45 -7.08 12.74
C ALA A 241 -35.00 -6.94 13.26
N GLY A 242 -34.83 -7.05 14.58
CA GLY A 242 -33.55 -7.13 15.29
C GLY A 242 -32.78 -5.81 15.35
N GLY A 243 -32.39 -5.39 16.56
CA GLY A 243 -31.56 -4.19 16.73
C GLY A 243 -30.20 -4.26 16.01
N VAL A 244 -29.67 -5.47 15.85
CA VAL A 244 -28.46 -5.76 15.06
C VAL A 244 -28.75 -5.77 13.55
N GLY A 245 -29.95 -6.22 13.14
CA GLY A 245 -30.39 -6.21 11.74
C GLY A 245 -30.63 -4.78 11.24
N ALA A 246 -31.32 -3.96 12.03
CA ALA A 246 -31.48 -2.53 11.79
C ALA A 246 -30.14 -1.79 11.76
N LEU A 247 -29.23 -2.06 12.70
CA LEU A 247 -27.89 -1.47 12.71
C LEU A 247 -27.09 -1.89 11.47
N SER A 248 -27.19 -3.14 11.02
CA SER A 248 -26.54 -3.65 9.80
C SER A 248 -27.11 -3.01 8.54
N ALA A 249 -28.44 -2.91 8.41
CA ALA A 249 -29.10 -2.24 7.29
C ALA A 249 -28.77 -0.74 7.23
N MET A 250 -28.63 -0.08 8.39
CA MET A 250 -28.19 1.32 8.49
C MET A 250 -26.72 1.49 8.13
N MET A 251 -25.83 0.63 8.63
CA MET A 251 -24.39 0.62 8.30
C MET A 251 -24.12 0.32 6.82
N GLN A 252 -24.98 -0.47 6.16
CA GLN A 252 -24.87 -0.81 4.74
C GLN A 252 -25.71 0.10 3.82
N GLY A 253 -26.42 1.09 4.35
CA GLY A 253 -27.21 2.04 3.56
C GLY A 253 -28.51 1.50 2.93
N TYR A 254 -28.89 0.23 3.15
CA TYR A 254 -30.07 -0.42 2.56
C TYR A 254 -31.42 0.03 3.16
N GLY A 255 -31.48 1.15 3.87
CA GLY A 255 -32.69 1.65 4.55
C GLY A 255 -33.79 2.23 3.64
N GLY A 256 -33.58 2.30 2.32
CA GLY A 256 -34.41 3.07 1.38
C GLY A 256 -35.85 2.58 1.12
N GLY A 257 -36.27 1.42 1.65
CA GLY A 257 -37.58 0.83 1.35
C GLY A 257 -38.33 0.21 2.55
N ALA A 258 -37.86 0.45 3.78
CA ALA A 258 -38.47 -0.14 4.97
C ALA A 258 -39.67 0.69 5.45
N GLY A 259 -40.82 0.05 5.70
CA GLY A 259 -42.04 0.73 6.16
C GLY A 259 -41.87 1.43 7.50
N GLY A 260 -42.68 2.46 7.78
CA GLY A 260 -42.46 3.39 8.91
C GLY A 260 -42.31 2.76 10.30
N LEU A 261 -42.95 1.60 10.55
CA LEU A 261 -42.77 0.83 11.78
C LEU A 261 -41.33 0.31 11.96
N VAL A 262 -40.68 -0.12 10.87
CA VAL A 262 -39.29 -0.60 10.88
C VAL A 262 -38.32 0.54 11.20
N ALA A 263 -38.56 1.72 10.63
CA ALA A 263 -37.77 2.93 10.91
C ALA A 263 -37.95 3.39 12.37
N ALA A 264 -39.19 3.34 12.90
CA ALA A 264 -39.47 3.63 14.31
C ALA A 264 -38.80 2.61 15.24
N GLY A 265 -38.82 1.32 14.89
CA GLY A 265 -38.12 0.25 15.60
C GLY A 265 -36.60 0.46 15.65
N ALA A 266 -35.99 0.78 14.51
CA ALA A 266 -34.56 1.09 14.42
C ALA A 266 -34.17 2.31 15.29
N LEU A 267 -34.97 3.38 15.24
CA LEU A 267 -34.76 4.56 16.08
C LEU A 267 -34.92 4.24 17.57
N ALA A 268 -35.96 3.50 17.96
CA ALA A 268 -36.18 3.09 19.35
C ALA A 268 -35.01 2.26 19.90
N THR A 269 -34.48 1.31 19.11
CA THR A 269 -33.25 0.59 19.45
C THR A 269 -32.07 1.54 19.63
N LEU A 270 -31.83 2.46 18.67
CA LEU A 270 -30.71 3.39 18.71
C LEU A 270 -30.76 4.32 19.93
N LEU A 271 -31.95 4.73 20.36
CA LEU A 271 -32.15 5.52 21.59
C LEU A 271 -31.83 4.71 22.84
N ILE A 272 -32.36 3.48 22.97
CA ILE A 272 -32.20 2.62 24.13
C ILE A 272 -30.73 2.21 24.31
N PHE A 273 -30.09 1.69 23.26
CA PHE A 273 -28.69 1.31 23.29
C PHE A 273 -27.76 2.54 23.34
N GLY A 274 -28.11 3.63 22.67
CA GLY A 274 -27.37 4.89 22.72
C GLY A 274 -27.29 5.48 24.13
N LEU A 275 -28.39 5.45 24.90
CA LEU A 275 -28.40 5.85 26.30
C LEU A 275 -27.49 4.97 27.15
N ALA A 276 -27.59 3.64 27.02
CA ALA A 276 -26.75 2.70 27.77
C ALA A 276 -25.25 2.85 27.46
N ILE A 277 -24.90 2.99 26.17
CA ILE A 277 -23.53 3.27 25.71
C ILE A 277 -23.05 4.62 26.26
N THR A 278 -23.90 5.66 26.25
CA THR A 278 -23.56 6.99 26.80
C THR A 278 -23.30 6.95 28.31
N LEU A 279 -24.07 6.17 29.08
CA LEU A 279 -23.84 5.99 30.51
C LEU A 279 -22.52 5.24 30.79
N MET A 280 -22.28 4.12 30.08
CA MET A 280 -21.03 3.35 30.21
C MET A 280 -19.80 4.16 29.78
N MET A 281 -19.91 4.92 28.69
CA MET A 281 -18.84 5.78 28.18
C MET A 281 -18.50 6.90 29.18
N GLN A 282 -19.47 7.51 29.87
CA GLN A 282 -19.15 8.54 30.88
C GLN A 282 -18.29 8.01 32.03
N VAL A 283 -18.54 6.79 32.52
CA VAL A 283 -17.69 6.16 33.55
C VAL A 283 -16.29 5.90 32.99
N ALA A 284 -16.20 5.38 31.76
CA ALA A 284 -14.91 5.15 31.11
C ALA A 284 -14.13 6.45 30.93
N LEU A 285 -14.74 7.53 30.42
CA LEU A 285 -14.07 8.81 30.19
C LEU A 285 -13.69 9.52 31.50
N MET A 286 -14.53 9.48 32.53
CA MET A 286 -14.16 9.99 33.86
C MET A 286 -12.94 9.24 34.41
N GLY A 287 -12.96 7.91 34.34
CA GLY A 287 -11.84 7.07 34.76
C GLY A 287 -10.56 7.35 33.96
N VAL A 288 -10.67 7.46 32.63
CA VAL A 288 -9.52 7.74 31.74
C VAL A 288 -8.92 9.12 32.05
N ASN A 289 -9.74 10.14 32.32
CA ASN A 289 -9.27 11.45 32.79
C ASN A 289 -8.53 11.38 34.14
N LEU A 290 -9.04 10.58 35.09
CA LEU A 290 -8.42 10.41 36.42
C LEU A 290 -7.10 9.61 36.34
N VAL A 291 -7.05 8.54 35.54
CA VAL A 291 -5.82 7.77 35.26
C VAL A 291 -4.80 8.66 34.54
N TYR A 292 -5.22 9.51 33.61
CA TYR A 292 -4.34 10.48 32.96
C TYR A 292 -3.72 11.47 33.95
N LEU A 293 -4.52 12.09 34.83
CA LEU A 293 -4.01 13.03 35.84
C LEU A 293 -3.03 12.31 36.79
N SER A 294 -3.31 11.07 37.19
CA SER A 294 -2.40 10.27 38.02
C SER A 294 -1.11 9.86 37.29
N ALA A 295 -1.20 9.47 36.01
CA ALA A 295 -0.04 9.02 35.24
C ALA A 295 0.90 10.17 34.86
N THR A 296 0.38 11.40 34.77
CA THR A 296 1.11 12.60 34.38
C THR A 296 1.65 13.43 35.55
N ASP A 297 1.22 13.15 36.78
CA ASP A 297 1.63 13.91 37.97
C ASP A 297 3.16 13.89 38.18
N GLY A 298 3.75 15.05 38.47
CA GLY A 298 5.19 15.22 38.61
C GLY A 298 6.04 14.96 37.36
N LEU A 299 5.48 14.96 36.14
CA LEU A 299 6.28 14.95 34.90
C LEU A 299 6.62 16.37 34.42
N ASP A 300 7.90 16.66 34.20
CA ASP A 300 8.32 17.87 33.48
C ASP A 300 8.01 17.74 31.98
N ILE A 301 7.02 18.52 31.56
CA ILE A 301 6.53 18.62 30.18
C ILE A 301 7.59 19.26 29.26
N SER A 302 8.38 20.20 29.80
CA SER A 302 9.40 20.95 29.05
C SER A 302 10.58 20.05 28.71
N ALA A 303 11.11 19.32 29.70
CA ALA A 303 12.12 18.28 29.47
C ALA A 303 11.60 17.19 28.51
N SER A 304 10.32 16.79 28.63
CA SER A 304 9.71 15.79 27.75
C SER A 304 9.61 16.25 26.29
N GLU A 305 9.20 17.50 26.02
CA GLU A 305 9.16 18.05 24.66
C GLU A 305 10.58 18.30 24.10
N ASN A 306 11.53 18.77 24.92
CA ASN A 306 12.92 18.93 24.50
C ASN A 306 13.55 17.59 24.09
N ALA A 307 13.31 16.52 24.86
CA ALA A 307 13.75 15.17 24.51
C ALA A 307 13.10 14.65 23.21
N LEU A 308 11.83 15.00 22.95
CA LEU A 308 11.15 14.66 21.69
C LEU A 308 11.75 15.42 20.49
N ASN A 309 11.99 16.73 20.61
CA ASN A 309 12.60 17.53 19.55
C ASN A 309 14.01 17.04 19.23
N ALA A 310 14.85 16.78 20.24
CA ALA A 310 16.19 16.21 20.04
C ALA A 310 16.16 14.84 19.33
N GLY A 311 15.21 13.96 19.71
CA GLY A 311 15.00 12.68 19.03
C GLY A 311 14.54 12.83 17.58
N LEU A 312 13.67 13.79 17.28
CA LEU A 312 13.22 14.10 15.92
C LEU A 312 14.37 14.60 15.04
N ASP A 313 15.24 15.47 15.55
CA ASP A 313 16.35 16.02 14.78
C ASP A 313 17.48 14.99 14.57
N GLU A 314 17.74 14.12 15.53
CA GLU A 314 18.61 12.94 15.37
C GLU A 314 18.07 11.96 14.32
N VAL A 315 16.75 11.70 14.29
CA VAL A 315 16.13 10.88 13.24
C VAL A 315 16.23 11.54 11.87
N LYS A 316 15.99 12.86 11.75
CA LYS A 316 16.20 13.61 10.50
C LYS A 316 17.66 13.55 10.02
N ARG A 317 18.64 13.62 10.94
CA ARG A 317 20.06 13.49 10.63
C ARG A 317 20.37 12.10 10.06
N ARG A 318 19.99 11.04 10.77
CA ARG A 318 20.19 9.64 10.30
C ARG A 318 19.48 9.35 8.97
N ALA A 319 18.28 9.92 8.76
CA ALA A 319 17.55 9.76 7.51
C ALA A 319 18.31 10.38 6.32
N ARG A 320 18.87 11.59 6.47
CA ARG A 320 19.72 12.21 5.44
C ARG A 320 21.00 11.39 5.19
N GLU A 321 21.68 10.95 6.23
CA GLU A 321 22.90 10.13 6.11
C GLU A 321 22.63 8.77 5.44
N ALA A 322 21.48 8.16 5.69
CA ALA A 322 21.05 6.93 5.01
C ALA A 322 20.68 7.19 3.53
N GLN A 323 19.98 8.29 3.24
CA GLN A 323 19.63 8.70 1.88
C GLN A 323 20.89 9.01 1.04
N GLU A 324 21.87 9.72 1.61
CA GLU A 324 23.13 10.04 0.96
C GLU A 324 23.96 8.78 0.68
N LYS A 325 24.09 7.87 1.66
CA LYS A 325 24.75 6.57 1.46
C LYS A 325 24.05 5.72 0.40
N ALA A 326 22.71 5.73 0.35
CA ALA A 326 21.94 5.04 -0.68
C ALA A 326 22.16 5.67 -2.06
N ARG A 327 22.24 7.00 -2.17
CA ARG A 327 22.54 7.70 -3.43
C ARG A 327 23.93 7.37 -3.93
N LEU A 328 24.96 7.48 -3.08
CA LEU A 328 26.35 7.15 -3.41
C LEU A 328 26.51 5.67 -3.81
N ALA A 329 25.81 4.75 -3.14
CA ALA A 329 25.81 3.34 -3.51
C ALA A 329 25.13 3.07 -4.86
N ALA A 330 24.05 3.79 -5.18
CA ALA A 330 23.38 3.71 -6.48
C ALA A 330 24.22 4.32 -7.61
N GLU A 331 24.87 5.46 -7.36
CA GLU A 331 25.83 6.10 -8.27
C GLU A 331 26.98 5.12 -8.58
N GLN A 332 27.64 4.55 -7.56
CA GLN A 332 28.71 3.55 -7.74
C GLN A 332 28.23 2.26 -8.44
N ALA A 333 26.97 1.84 -8.23
CA ALA A 333 26.40 0.70 -8.94
C ALA A 333 26.17 1.00 -10.43
N GLN A 334 25.72 2.21 -10.77
CA GLN A 334 25.59 2.66 -12.16
C GLN A 334 26.95 2.83 -12.84
N GLU A 335 27.95 3.37 -12.14
CA GLU A 335 29.33 3.47 -12.65
C GLU A 335 29.92 2.10 -12.96
N LYS A 336 29.81 1.14 -12.03
CA LYS A 336 30.26 -0.24 -12.27
C LYS A 336 29.50 -0.93 -13.39
N ALA A 337 28.19 -0.70 -13.51
CA ALA A 337 27.40 -1.23 -14.62
C ALA A 337 27.84 -0.62 -15.97
N ARG A 338 28.17 0.68 -16.01
CA ARG A 338 28.73 1.34 -17.21
C ARG A 338 30.13 0.82 -17.54
N GLN A 339 31.01 0.65 -16.56
CA GLN A 339 32.36 0.09 -16.75
C GLN A 339 32.28 -1.33 -17.33
N VAL A 340 31.46 -2.21 -16.75
CA VAL A 340 31.24 -3.58 -17.27
C VAL A 340 30.60 -3.56 -18.66
N ALA A 341 29.73 -2.60 -18.97
CA ALA A 341 29.15 -2.46 -20.31
C ALA A 341 30.17 -1.99 -21.36
N GLU A 342 31.07 -1.07 -21.03
CA GLU A 342 32.17 -0.69 -21.94
C GLU A 342 33.21 -1.81 -22.08
N GLU A 343 33.61 -2.50 -21.00
CA GLU A 343 34.47 -3.70 -21.09
C GLU A 343 33.84 -4.78 -21.99
N ALA A 344 32.52 -4.98 -21.91
CA ALA A 344 31.80 -5.92 -22.77
C ALA A 344 31.81 -5.49 -24.25
N LYS A 345 31.65 -4.19 -24.54
CA LYS A 345 31.78 -3.64 -25.90
C LYS A 345 33.20 -3.77 -26.44
N GLU A 346 34.22 -3.52 -25.62
CA GLU A 346 35.62 -3.68 -26.03
C GLU A 346 35.96 -5.13 -26.33
N ARG A 347 35.57 -6.07 -25.46
CA ARG A 347 35.72 -7.52 -25.71
C ARG A 347 34.95 -7.98 -26.96
N ALA A 348 33.79 -7.39 -27.24
CA ALA A 348 33.04 -7.66 -28.48
C ALA A 348 33.77 -7.13 -29.72
N ARG A 349 34.35 -5.91 -29.66
CA ARG A 349 35.18 -5.34 -30.74
C ARG A 349 36.45 -6.14 -30.99
N GLN A 350 37.14 -6.58 -29.93
CA GLN A 350 38.32 -7.44 -30.03
C GLN A 350 37.99 -8.75 -30.75
N ARG A 351 36.93 -9.46 -30.31
CA ARG A 351 36.47 -10.70 -30.98
C ARG A 351 36.08 -10.49 -32.44
N ALA A 352 35.42 -9.38 -32.76
CA ALA A 352 35.09 -9.05 -34.15
C ALA A 352 36.35 -8.79 -35.00
N ALA A 353 37.38 -8.15 -34.45
CA ALA A 353 38.67 -7.95 -35.12
C ALA A 353 39.45 -9.27 -35.29
N GLU A 354 39.47 -10.13 -34.27
CA GLU A 354 40.05 -11.49 -34.37
C GLU A 354 39.34 -12.33 -35.44
N GLN A 355 38.00 -12.29 -35.49
CA GLN A 355 37.21 -12.98 -36.51
C GLN A 355 37.48 -12.44 -37.92
N ALA A 356 37.56 -11.11 -38.09
CA ALA A 356 37.91 -10.50 -39.37
C ALA A 356 39.35 -10.86 -39.82
N ALA A 357 40.31 -10.89 -38.90
CA ALA A 357 41.69 -11.31 -39.18
C ALA A 357 41.76 -12.80 -39.56
N ALA A 358 41.02 -13.67 -38.87
CA ALA A 358 40.93 -15.10 -39.19
C ALA A 358 40.26 -15.34 -40.55
N GLN A 359 39.21 -14.58 -40.89
CA GLN A 359 38.56 -14.62 -42.21
C GLN A 359 39.50 -14.15 -43.32
N ALA A 360 40.27 -13.07 -43.10
CA ALA A 360 41.27 -12.59 -44.05
C ALA A 360 42.37 -13.64 -44.28
N ALA A 361 42.90 -14.25 -43.21
CA ALA A 361 43.90 -15.32 -43.31
C ALA A 361 43.37 -16.56 -44.05
N ALA A 362 42.12 -16.98 -43.77
CA ALA A 362 41.48 -18.09 -44.46
C ALA A 362 41.24 -17.80 -45.96
N ALA A 363 40.82 -16.58 -46.31
CA ALA A 363 40.69 -16.15 -47.71
C ALA A 363 42.05 -16.12 -48.44
N GLN A 364 43.11 -15.70 -47.74
CA GLN A 364 44.46 -15.66 -48.29
C GLN A 364 45.05 -17.07 -48.50
N GLN A 365 44.75 -18.02 -47.60
CA GLN A 365 45.05 -19.44 -47.79
C GLN A 365 44.25 -20.08 -48.94
N ALA A 366 42.96 -19.74 -49.07
CA ALA A 366 42.13 -20.23 -50.17
C ALA A 366 42.65 -19.76 -51.53
N ALA A 367 43.04 -18.48 -51.65
CA ALA A 367 43.65 -17.94 -52.87
C ALA A 367 44.99 -18.62 -53.22
N GLN A 368 45.82 -18.93 -52.22
CA GLN A 368 47.05 -19.71 -52.42
C GLN A 368 46.77 -21.16 -52.86
N ALA A 369 45.76 -21.80 -52.30
CA ALA A 369 45.35 -23.15 -52.69
C ALA A 369 44.78 -23.21 -54.11
N GLN A 370 44.02 -22.19 -54.53
CA GLN A 370 43.55 -22.07 -55.91
C GLN A 370 44.71 -21.88 -56.89
N ALA A 371 45.63 -20.94 -56.62
CA ALA A 371 46.81 -20.73 -57.47
C ALA A 371 47.69 -22.00 -57.60
N ALA A 372 47.79 -22.82 -56.56
CA ALA A 372 48.47 -24.12 -56.62
C ALA A 372 47.70 -25.18 -57.42
N ALA A 373 46.37 -25.18 -57.35
CA ALA A 373 45.52 -26.06 -58.15
C ALA A 373 45.55 -25.69 -59.65
N ASP A 374 45.54 -24.39 -59.97
CA ASP A 374 45.64 -23.87 -61.34
C ASP A 374 47.00 -24.24 -61.98
N ALA A 375 48.09 -24.19 -61.20
CA ALA A 375 49.41 -24.66 -61.65
C ALA A 375 49.42 -26.16 -61.97
N LEU A 376 48.86 -27.00 -61.09
CA LEU A 376 48.71 -28.44 -61.32
C LEU A 376 47.77 -28.78 -62.49
N ALA A 377 46.78 -27.94 -62.77
CA ALA A 377 45.91 -28.07 -63.93
C ALA A 377 46.65 -27.74 -65.24
N ALA A 378 47.48 -26.69 -65.24
CA ALA A 378 48.33 -26.33 -66.38
C ALA A 378 49.39 -27.41 -66.68
N GLU A 379 49.98 -28.01 -65.64
CA GLU A 379 50.95 -29.11 -65.77
C GLU A 379 50.30 -30.35 -66.42
N ARG A 380 49.11 -30.76 -65.95
CA ARG A 380 48.34 -31.86 -66.55
C ARG A 380 47.87 -31.57 -67.97
N ALA A 381 47.52 -30.32 -68.29
CA ALA A 381 47.17 -29.94 -69.66
C ALA A 381 48.37 -30.09 -70.61
N ALA A 382 49.59 -29.81 -70.15
CA ALA A 382 50.81 -30.07 -70.91
C ALA A 382 51.09 -31.59 -71.07
N GLU A 383 50.87 -32.40 -70.04
CA GLU A 383 50.94 -33.87 -70.15
C GLU A 383 49.93 -34.43 -71.15
N GLN A 384 48.68 -33.94 -71.13
CA GLN A 384 47.64 -34.39 -72.06
C GLN A 384 47.97 -34.03 -73.51
N LEU A 385 48.46 -32.81 -73.77
CA LEU A 385 48.90 -32.39 -75.10
C LEU A 385 50.09 -33.25 -75.62
N ALA A 386 51.01 -33.65 -74.74
CA ALA A 386 52.10 -34.56 -75.10
C ALA A 386 51.60 -35.99 -75.39
N ALA A 387 50.63 -36.49 -74.63
CA ALA A 387 50.02 -37.81 -74.86
C ALA A 387 49.19 -37.85 -76.16
N GLU A 388 48.47 -36.78 -76.48
CA GLU A 388 47.67 -36.67 -77.71
C GLU A 388 48.57 -36.61 -78.97
N GLN A 389 49.70 -35.91 -78.89
CA GLN A 389 50.72 -35.90 -79.96
C GLN A 389 51.34 -37.30 -80.16
N ALA A 390 51.63 -38.04 -79.08
CA ALA A 390 52.19 -39.39 -79.16
C ALA A 390 51.23 -40.45 -79.74
N ALA A 391 49.91 -40.18 -79.75
CA ALA A 391 48.90 -41.09 -80.31
C ALA A 391 48.70 -40.95 -81.83
N ALA A 392 49.21 -39.87 -82.45
CA ALA A 392 48.82 -39.47 -83.81
C ALA A 392 49.64 -40.14 -84.95
N GLU A 393 50.86 -40.62 -84.68
CA GLU A 393 51.82 -40.99 -85.74
C GLU A 393 51.48 -42.20 -86.65
N PRO A 394 50.66 -43.22 -86.29
CA PRO A 394 50.38 -44.33 -87.21
C PRO A 394 49.24 -44.05 -88.21
N SER A 395 48.42 -43.01 -87.99
CA SER A 395 47.11 -42.87 -88.65
C SER A 395 47.09 -41.93 -89.87
N ALA A 396 48.12 -41.10 -90.05
CA ALA A 396 48.13 -39.99 -91.00
C ALA A 396 48.54 -40.38 -92.45
N ARG A 397 48.25 -41.61 -92.91
CA ARG A 397 48.63 -42.09 -94.26
C ARG A 397 47.47 -42.43 -95.19
N GLU A 398 46.22 -42.38 -94.72
CA GLU A 398 45.07 -42.97 -95.43
C GLU A 398 43.83 -42.05 -95.54
N GLN A 399 43.99 -40.74 -95.34
CA GLN A 399 42.91 -39.74 -95.55
C GLN A 399 43.32 -38.64 -96.55
N ALA A 400 44.08 -39.02 -97.58
CA ALA A 400 44.43 -38.17 -98.71
C ALA A 400 43.49 -38.40 -99.93
N ALA A 401 42.17 -38.44 -99.72
CA ALA A 401 41.15 -38.34 -100.78
C ALA A 401 39.70 -38.27 -100.23
N GLN A 402 39.16 -37.05 -100.02
CA GLN A 402 37.88 -36.58 -100.60
C GLN A 402 37.45 -35.24 -99.96
N GLU A 403 37.22 -34.23 -100.81
CA GLU A 403 36.92 -32.85 -100.44
C GLU A 403 35.77 -32.31 -101.32
N ALA A 404 34.58 -32.14 -100.71
CA ALA A 404 33.38 -31.40 -101.14
C ALA A 404 32.27 -31.76 -100.12
N ASP A 405 31.48 -30.86 -99.50
CA ASP A 405 30.62 -29.83 -100.12
C ASP A 405 30.15 -28.78 -99.06
N GLN A 406 29.38 -27.75 -99.44
CA GLN A 406 28.89 -26.63 -98.60
C GLN A 406 27.66 -25.94 -99.29
N PRO A 407 26.86 -25.03 -98.67
CA PRO A 407 26.79 -24.52 -97.28
C PRO A 407 25.31 -24.32 -96.76
N ALA A 408 25.09 -23.31 -95.91
CA ALA A 408 23.83 -22.62 -95.49
C ALA A 408 22.91 -23.33 -94.44
N PHE A 409 22.17 -22.70 -93.49
CA PHE A 409 21.62 -21.34 -93.14
C PHE A 409 20.11 -21.10 -93.41
N LEU A 410 19.39 -20.63 -92.35
CA LEU A 410 17.96 -20.18 -92.26
C LEU A 410 16.91 -21.31 -92.42
N ASP A 411 15.72 -21.34 -91.77
CA ASP A 411 14.79 -20.32 -91.22
C ASP A 411 14.03 -20.75 -89.91
N ASP A 412 13.07 -19.92 -89.43
CA ASP A 412 12.15 -19.97 -88.24
C ASP A 412 11.09 -21.14 -88.22
N PRO A 413 10.18 -21.36 -87.20
CA PRO A 413 9.72 -20.49 -86.09
C PRO A 413 9.55 -21.14 -84.66
N ALA A 414 8.96 -20.36 -83.73
CA ALA A 414 8.51 -20.64 -82.33
C ALA A 414 7.27 -21.62 -82.23
N PRO A 415 6.64 -21.94 -81.05
CA PRO A 415 6.77 -21.37 -79.68
C PRO A 415 6.65 -22.30 -78.42
N SER A 416 6.88 -21.73 -77.21
CA SER A 416 6.36 -22.13 -75.85
C SER A 416 6.62 -23.54 -75.29
N ALA A 417 7.00 -23.80 -74.03
CA ALA A 417 7.31 -22.99 -72.81
C ALA A 417 8.23 -23.86 -71.86
N ASP A 418 8.42 -23.72 -70.54
CA ASP A 418 7.80 -22.93 -69.46
C ASP A 418 8.73 -22.77 -68.21
N LEU A 419 8.18 -22.18 -67.14
CA LEU A 419 8.63 -21.94 -65.74
C LEU A 419 9.05 -23.19 -64.91
N PRO A 420 9.59 -23.02 -63.66
CA PRO A 420 10.28 -21.89 -62.99
C PRO A 420 11.69 -22.33 -62.46
N THR A 421 12.54 -21.64 -61.68
CA THR A 421 12.63 -20.31 -60.99
C THR A 421 14.15 -19.92 -60.97
N ARG A 422 14.84 -19.10 -60.13
CA ARG A 422 14.64 -18.30 -58.88
C ARG A 422 15.79 -17.25 -58.80
N PHE A 423 15.69 -16.23 -57.93
CA PHE A 423 16.64 -15.06 -57.82
C PHE A 423 16.66 -14.21 -59.11
N THR A 424 16.91 -12.89 -59.15
CA THR A 424 16.96 -11.76 -58.18
C THR A 424 16.46 -10.53 -58.99
N LEU A 425 16.04 -9.35 -58.51
CA LEU A 425 16.36 -8.47 -57.36
C LEU A 425 15.33 -7.30 -57.43
N PRO A 426 15.04 -6.53 -56.37
CA PRO A 426 14.37 -5.23 -56.54
C PRO A 426 15.13 -4.03 -55.92
N PRO A 427 15.42 -2.98 -56.71
CA PRO A 427 15.70 -1.65 -56.20
C PRO A 427 14.48 -0.73 -56.37
N ALA A 428 13.91 -0.21 -55.28
CA ALA A 428 13.04 0.98 -55.31
C ALA A 428 12.83 1.57 -53.91
N SER A 429 12.74 2.89 -53.86
CA SER A 429 12.43 3.76 -52.73
C SER A 429 11.31 3.27 -51.80
N ALA A 430 11.60 3.21 -50.50
CA ALA A 430 10.61 3.32 -49.43
C ALA A 430 10.93 4.58 -48.60
N GLU A 431 9.92 5.41 -48.31
CA GLU A 431 10.11 6.62 -47.52
C GLU A 431 10.26 6.26 -46.03
N ALA A 432 11.26 6.84 -45.37
CA ALA A 432 11.57 6.48 -43.99
C ALA A 432 10.52 7.03 -43.01
N ALA A 433 9.63 6.16 -42.52
CA ALA A 433 8.70 6.50 -41.46
C ALA A 433 9.43 7.05 -40.22
N THR A 434 8.90 8.13 -39.66
CA THR A 434 9.43 8.78 -38.45
C THR A 434 8.35 8.82 -37.37
N CYS A 435 8.73 8.53 -36.13
CA CYS A 435 7.80 8.55 -35.00
C CYS A 435 7.16 9.95 -34.83
N PRO A 436 5.82 10.08 -34.79
CA PRO A 436 5.16 11.38 -34.73
C PRO A 436 5.45 12.17 -33.44
N GLN A 437 5.87 11.50 -32.35
CA GLN A 437 6.18 12.15 -31.07
C GLN A 437 7.62 12.69 -30.98
N CYS A 438 8.61 12.06 -31.62
CA CYS A 438 10.04 12.41 -31.45
C CYS A 438 10.83 12.54 -32.77
N GLN A 439 10.21 12.32 -33.93
CA GLN A 439 10.81 12.36 -35.27
C GLN A 439 11.99 11.39 -35.51
N HIS A 440 12.26 10.46 -34.57
CA HIS A 440 13.24 9.39 -34.77
C HIS A 440 12.76 8.45 -35.89
N LYS A 441 13.68 8.00 -36.76
CA LYS A 441 13.37 7.03 -37.83
C LYS A 441 13.05 5.67 -37.24
N VAL A 442 11.97 5.05 -37.71
CA VAL A 442 11.50 3.74 -37.24
C VAL A 442 11.42 2.78 -38.42
N GLY A 443 11.58 1.48 -38.17
CA GLY A 443 11.40 0.46 -39.20
C GLY A 443 9.93 0.09 -39.37
N ASP A 444 9.52 -0.29 -40.59
CA ASP A 444 8.13 -0.67 -40.88
C ASP A 444 7.64 -1.88 -40.07
N ALA A 445 8.56 -2.66 -39.48
CA ALA A 445 8.26 -3.75 -38.57
C ALA A 445 7.89 -3.29 -37.14
N ASP A 446 8.31 -2.09 -36.71
CA ASP A 446 8.22 -1.66 -35.32
C ASP A 446 6.77 -1.46 -34.86
N VAL A 447 6.48 -1.85 -33.61
CA VAL A 447 5.18 -1.64 -32.94
C VAL A 447 5.24 -0.49 -31.93
N PHE A 448 6.44 -0.22 -31.40
CA PHE A 448 6.75 0.89 -30.49
C PHE A 448 8.06 1.54 -30.92
N CYS A 449 8.18 2.86 -30.79
CA CYS A 449 9.42 3.59 -31.06
C CYS A 449 10.46 3.28 -29.97
N GLY A 450 11.61 2.72 -30.36
CA GLY A 450 12.67 2.34 -29.41
C GLY A 450 13.25 3.49 -28.57
N GLU A 451 13.20 4.73 -29.08
CA GLU A 451 13.77 5.91 -28.42
C GLU A 451 12.83 6.54 -27.37
N CYS A 452 11.50 6.46 -27.55
CA CYS A 452 10.53 7.15 -26.69
C CYS A 452 9.36 6.30 -26.18
N GLY A 453 9.26 5.04 -26.59
CA GLY A 453 8.19 4.11 -26.18
C GLY A 453 6.82 4.36 -26.82
N HIS A 454 6.67 5.38 -27.67
CA HIS A 454 5.40 5.68 -28.35
C HIS A 454 4.93 4.52 -29.23
N ARG A 455 3.67 4.09 -29.10
CA ARG A 455 3.09 3.02 -29.91
C ARG A 455 2.82 3.51 -31.34
N LEU A 456 3.25 2.75 -32.34
CA LEU A 456 3.26 3.17 -33.75
C LEU A 456 2.12 2.57 -34.59
N LYS A 457 1.39 1.58 -34.03
CA LYS A 457 0.30 0.84 -34.66
C LYS A 457 -0.77 0.55 -33.62
N ASP A 458 -2.01 0.94 -33.89
CA ASP A 458 -3.18 0.77 -33.00
C ASP A 458 -3.63 -0.69 -32.82
#